data_AF-A0A2M7JAI3-F1
#
_entry.id   AF-A0A2M7JAI3-F1
#
_cell.length_a   1.000
_cell.length_b   1.000
_cell.length_c   1.000
_cell.angle_alpha   90.00
_cell.angle_beta   90.00
_cell.angle_gamma   90.00
#
_symmetry.space_group_name_H-M   'P 1'
#
loop_
_entity.id
_entity.type
_entity.pdbx_description
1 polymer ?
#
loop_
_entity_poly.entity_id
_entity_poly.type
_entity_poly.pdbx_seq_one_letter_code
_entity_poly.pdbx_strand_id
1 'polypeptide(L)'
;MVDKCGRVVTFKQSKIVNSIILTIIDVESANRWIAERRAMKYADVIQARIYDTFYNFDWLINDFLKKYISFNPEERLKRIDHAFVTERLSIAALEKFREESGKAAKTDSEKELAKFIDEELKKSIPHKKYDGGLFPGLCDAENKEIAGFLLGKLKHYAGVKLSSAQIYPGREYIMDMIEKTLKEIGETEIAESFMIFREGKNKIKNGEISGIQFTNNGIPYDVCRKTLEWNIAHDCESLFNLNGWVLGRGDKDIRELIDLAEKRFRGDVDEVVDKIMARKNEIKMIIIAGPSCSNKTTTTVITGRELSKVGLKLKQLNVDDYFKNLEEQPKDEFGDYDFEMPEAIDIELLNEHFGALLSGKSIQKPSYNFKTGKRDSTSEFHLSDDEILLIDCLHGLYRSLTRSVSASNKFRIYIESMNILRNIDGAYTRWADIRMMKRMVRDFQHRGYSPQQTLAHWPYVRKGELKHIIPYIFSTDAVINAGMPYELPMLKKVLKPILPDRAFIKQLRNDGRLDPYIRGMRTLALVDAVAEMTDLSVIPLTSPSREFIGGSEYEIPHND
;
A
#
# COMPACT_ATOMS: atom_id res chain seq x y z
N MET A 1 -13.29 22.12 -12.53
CA MET A 1 -12.84 20.71 -12.52
C MET A 1 -13.45 19.98 -13.71
N VAL A 2 -12.86 18.89 -14.17
CA VAL A 2 -13.45 18.02 -15.19
C VAL A 2 -14.23 16.88 -14.53
N ASP A 3 -15.48 16.69 -14.93
CA ASP A 3 -16.29 15.56 -14.47
C ASP A 3 -15.95 14.27 -15.24
N LYS A 4 -16.55 13.15 -14.84
CA LYS A 4 -16.35 11.84 -15.47
C LYS A 4 -16.75 11.77 -16.96
N CYS A 5 -17.50 12.76 -17.45
CA CYS A 5 -17.97 12.85 -18.84
C CYS A 5 -17.10 13.83 -19.64
N GLY A 6 -15.98 14.30 -19.09
CA GLY A 6 -15.11 15.28 -19.75
C GLY A 6 -15.63 16.72 -19.70
N ARG A 7 -16.71 17.00 -18.95
CA ARG A 7 -17.33 18.34 -18.90
C ARG A 7 -16.70 19.20 -17.83
N VAL A 8 -16.49 20.47 -18.14
CA VAL A 8 -16.04 21.47 -17.16
C VAL A 8 -17.19 21.83 -16.25
N VAL A 9 -17.00 21.64 -14.94
CA VAL A 9 -17.99 21.97 -13.90
C VAL A 9 -17.34 22.76 -12.78
N THR A 10 -18.15 23.56 -12.10
CA THR A 10 -17.74 24.30 -10.90
C THR A 10 -17.30 23.32 -9.81
N PHE A 11 -16.08 23.51 -9.31
CA PHE A 11 -15.57 22.75 -8.19
C PHE A 11 -16.27 23.21 -6.90
N LYS A 12 -16.78 22.27 -6.10
CA LYS A 12 -17.45 22.56 -4.82
C LYS A 12 -16.60 21.98 -3.70
N GLN A 13 -16.01 22.85 -2.88
CA GLN A 13 -15.20 22.45 -1.72
C GLN A 13 -15.98 21.54 -0.75
N SER A 14 -17.30 21.75 -0.64
CA SER A 14 -18.19 20.90 0.18
C SER A 14 -18.13 19.41 -0.17
N LYS A 15 -17.76 19.04 -1.41
CA LYS A 15 -17.54 17.63 -1.77
C LYS A 15 -16.31 17.04 -1.08
N ILE A 16 -15.23 17.80 -0.95
CA ILE A 16 -14.04 17.39 -0.19
C ILE A 16 -14.41 17.26 1.29
N VAL A 17 -15.02 18.32 1.84
CA VAL A 17 -15.46 18.35 3.24
C VAL A 17 -16.33 17.13 3.59
N ASN A 18 -17.39 16.87 2.81
CA ASN A 18 -18.28 15.73 3.06
C ASN A 18 -17.57 14.38 2.99
N SER A 19 -16.62 14.22 2.06
CA SER A 19 -15.88 12.97 1.95
C SER A 19 -14.97 12.76 3.15
N ILE A 20 -14.29 13.81 3.62
CA ILE A 20 -13.42 13.76 4.79
C ILE A 20 -14.21 13.57 6.09
N ILE A 21 -15.39 14.18 6.24
CA ILE A 21 -16.27 13.98 7.41
C ILE A 21 -16.59 12.50 7.57
N LEU A 22 -17.03 11.85 6.49
CA LEU A 22 -17.36 10.43 6.52
C LEU A 22 -16.16 9.59 6.94
N THR A 23 -14.98 9.91 6.41
CA THR A 23 -13.74 9.24 6.81
C THR A 23 -13.38 9.47 8.27
N ILE A 24 -13.47 10.70 8.80
CA ILE A 24 -13.11 11.00 10.20
C ILE A 24 -14.07 10.28 11.17
N ILE A 25 -15.37 10.31 10.88
CA ILE A 25 -16.37 9.62 11.70
C ILE A 25 -16.07 8.11 11.74
N ASP A 26 -15.72 7.53 10.59
CA ASP A 26 -15.42 6.12 10.44
C ASP A 26 -14.10 5.70 11.13
N VAL A 27 -13.07 6.55 11.09
CA VAL A 27 -11.76 6.25 11.70
C VAL A 27 -11.76 6.43 13.20
N GLU A 28 -12.33 7.53 13.67
CA GLU A 28 -12.12 7.98 15.06
C GLU A 28 -13.38 7.84 15.91
N SER A 29 -14.49 7.39 15.35
CA SER A 29 -15.82 7.46 16.00
C SER A 29 -16.12 8.87 16.52
N ALA A 30 -15.53 9.89 15.89
CA ALA A 30 -15.66 11.27 16.32
C ALA A 30 -17.10 11.74 16.13
N ASN A 31 -17.57 12.60 17.04
CA ASN A 31 -18.85 13.27 16.82
C ASN A 31 -18.78 14.13 15.55
N ARG A 32 -19.94 14.32 14.93
CA ARG A 32 -20.06 15.00 13.63
C ARG A 32 -19.46 16.41 13.64
N TRP A 33 -19.59 17.13 14.75
CA TRP A 33 -19.09 18.51 14.87
C TRP A 33 -17.55 18.60 14.85
N ILE A 34 -16.86 17.70 15.57
CA ILE A 34 -15.39 17.61 15.53
C ILE A 34 -14.93 17.25 14.11
N ALA A 35 -15.60 16.27 13.50
CA ALA A 35 -15.30 15.85 12.13
C ALA A 35 -15.49 16.98 11.12
N GLU A 36 -16.58 17.73 11.20
CA GLU A 36 -16.88 18.88 10.34
C GLU A 36 -15.80 19.97 10.45
N ARG A 37 -15.43 20.37 11.68
CA ARG A 37 -14.41 21.39 11.91
C ARG A 37 -13.06 20.99 11.30
N ARG A 38 -12.62 19.75 11.52
CA ARG A 38 -11.35 19.25 10.97
C ARG A 38 -11.41 19.12 9.47
N ALA A 39 -12.50 18.59 8.92
CA ALA A 39 -12.70 18.44 7.49
C ALA A 39 -12.67 19.77 6.75
N MET A 40 -13.24 20.85 7.31
CA MET A 40 -13.12 22.20 6.74
C MET A 40 -11.66 22.65 6.67
N LYS A 41 -10.92 22.55 7.79
CA LYS A 41 -9.50 22.91 7.84
C LYS A 41 -8.67 22.12 6.81
N TYR A 42 -8.89 20.81 6.69
CA TYR A 42 -8.18 19.99 5.71
C TYR A 42 -8.60 20.35 4.28
N ALA A 43 -9.88 20.62 4.03
CA ALA A 43 -10.36 21.01 2.71
C ALA A 43 -9.78 22.35 2.24
N ASP A 44 -9.52 23.30 3.14
CA ASP A 44 -8.84 24.57 2.80
C ASP A 44 -7.41 24.30 2.31
N VAL A 45 -6.66 23.49 3.06
CA VAL A 45 -5.28 23.13 2.69
C VAL A 45 -5.25 22.35 1.37
N ILE A 46 -6.17 21.41 1.17
CA ILE A 46 -6.27 20.63 -0.06
C ILE A 46 -6.65 21.52 -1.24
N GLN A 47 -7.57 22.46 -1.07
CA GLN A 47 -7.95 23.40 -2.12
C GLN A 47 -6.78 24.32 -2.50
N ALA A 48 -6.05 24.84 -1.51
CA ALA A 48 -4.84 25.61 -1.76
C ALA A 48 -3.82 24.78 -2.54
N ARG A 49 -3.62 23.50 -2.17
CA ARG A 49 -2.69 22.61 -2.87
C ARG A 49 -3.11 22.29 -4.31
N ILE A 50 -4.41 22.11 -4.56
CA ILE A 50 -4.95 21.95 -5.92
C ILE A 50 -4.70 23.22 -6.73
N TYR A 51 -4.91 24.40 -6.14
CA TYR A 51 -4.62 25.66 -6.81
C TYR A 51 -3.13 25.79 -7.12
N ASP A 52 -2.26 25.48 -6.15
CA ASP A 52 -0.82 25.55 -6.30
C ASP A 52 -0.31 24.69 -7.45
N THR A 53 -0.80 23.45 -7.51
CA THR A 53 -0.36 22.45 -8.49
C THR A 53 -0.97 22.62 -9.88
N PHE A 54 -2.01 23.44 -10.04
CA PHE A 54 -2.61 23.71 -11.34
C PHE A 54 -2.30 25.12 -11.85
N TYR A 55 -2.47 26.15 -11.04
CA TYR A 55 -2.56 27.53 -11.51
C TYR A 55 -1.49 28.46 -10.94
N ASN A 56 -0.92 28.14 -9.77
CA ASN A 56 0.07 29.02 -9.14
C ASN A 56 1.43 28.89 -9.83
N PHE A 57 1.73 29.79 -10.76
CA PHE A 57 2.99 29.80 -11.50
C PHE A 57 4.22 29.83 -10.57
N ASP A 58 4.22 30.70 -9.55
CA ASP A 58 5.36 30.87 -8.64
C ASP A 58 5.62 29.60 -7.83
N TRP A 59 4.56 28.88 -7.44
CA TRP A 59 4.72 27.57 -6.80
C TRP A 59 5.23 26.51 -7.78
N LEU A 60 4.67 26.47 -8.99
CA LEU A 60 5.01 25.48 -10.02
C LEU A 60 6.46 25.57 -10.48
N ILE A 61 6.98 26.79 -10.68
CA ILE A 61 8.38 26.97 -11.07
C ILE A 61 9.32 26.50 -9.96
N ASN A 62 8.99 26.78 -8.70
CA ASN A 62 9.77 26.29 -7.56
C ASN A 62 9.69 24.76 -7.39
N ASP A 63 8.52 24.13 -7.55
CA ASP A 63 8.37 22.67 -7.51
C ASP A 63 9.11 21.99 -8.67
N PHE A 64 9.08 22.59 -9.87
CA PHE A 64 9.84 22.15 -11.03
C PHE A 64 11.34 22.16 -10.75
N LEU A 65 11.89 23.30 -10.28
CA LEU A 65 13.32 23.43 -9.99
C LEU A 65 13.77 22.46 -8.90
N LYS A 66 12.95 22.28 -7.86
CA LYS A 66 13.21 21.30 -6.80
C LYS A 66 13.32 19.88 -7.35
N LYS A 67 12.40 19.46 -8.22
CA LYS A 67 12.42 18.13 -8.85
C LYS A 67 13.60 17.98 -9.79
N TYR A 68 13.86 18.99 -10.63
CA TYR A 68 15.00 19.01 -11.54
C TYR A 68 16.33 18.76 -10.80
N ILE A 69 16.58 19.50 -9.73
CA ILE A 69 17.82 19.40 -8.94
C ILE A 69 17.91 18.04 -8.21
N SER A 70 16.77 17.46 -7.83
CA SER A 70 16.74 16.17 -7.10
C SER A 70 17.11 14.96 -7.95
N PHE A 71 17.09 15.09 -9.28
CA PHE A 71 17.48 14.01 -10.19
C PHE A 71 18.98 14.04 -10.47
N ASN A 72 19.54 12.85 -10.78
CA ASN A 72 20.92 12.72 -11.25
C ASN A 72 21.12 13.61 -12.50
N PRO A 73 22.16 14.47 -12.56
CA PRO A 73 22.47 15.34 -13.70
C PRO A 73 22.24 14.73 -15.08
N GLU A 74 22.68 13.49 -15.31
CA GLU A 74 22.56 12.81 -16.61
C GLU A 74 21.11 12.44 -16.98
N GLU A 75 20.20 12.37 -16.00
CA GLU A 75 18.80 11.95 -16.19
C GLU A 75 17.80 13.10 -16.04
N ARG A 76 18.21 14.30 -15.59
CA ARG A 76 17.28 15.38 -15.17
C ARG A 76 16.29 15.74 -16.27
N LEU A 77 16.79 16.04 -17.47
CA LEU A 77 15.94 16.41 -18.62
C LEU A 77 14.99 15.27 -18.99
N LYS A 78 15.49 14.02 -19.05
CA LYS A 78 14.66 12.86 -19.40
C LYS A 78 13.53 12.65 -18.39
N ARG A 79 13.82 12.77 -17.09
CA ARG A 79 12.81 12.59 -16.03
C ARG A 79 11.81 13.75 -15.99
N ILE A 80 12.25 14.97 -16.25
CA ILE A 80 11.39 16.16 -16.18
C ILE A 80 10.56 16.38 -17.46
N ASP A 81 10.96 15.81 -18.61
CA ASP A 81 10.31 15.99 -19.91
C ASP A 81 8.83 15.60 -19.91
N HIS A 82 8.53 14.49 -19.24
CA HIS A 82 7.19 13.92 -19.13
C HIS A 82 6.56 14.12 -17.75
N ALA A 83 7.19 14.92 -16.88
CA ALA A 83 6.67 15.15 -15.54
C ALA A 83 5.44 16.06 -15.58
N PHE A 84 4.42 15.70 -14.78
CA PHE A 84 3.19 16.50 -14.64
C PHE A 84 3.46 17.97 -14.27
N VAL A 85 4.49 18.23 -13.44
CA VAL A 85 4.88 19.59 -13.05
C VAL A 85 5.32 20.43 -14.25
N THR A 86 5.97 19.83 -15.24
CA THR A 86 6.46 20.52 -16.44
C THR A 86 5.32 20.92 -17.35
N GLU A 87 4.35 20.02 -17.55
CA GLU A 87 3.13 20.32 -18.27
C GLU A 87 2.39 21.48 -17.59
N ARG A 88 2.17 21.39 -16.27
CA ARG A 88 1.47 22.44 -15.52
C ARG A 88 2.20 23.78 -15.54
N LEU A 89 3.49 23.78 -15.30
CA LEU A 89 4.32 24.98 -15.37
C LEU A 89 4.24 25.61 -16.76
N SER A 90 4.33 24.82 -17.83
CA SER A 90 4.29 25.33 -19.20
C SER A 90 2.95 25.99 -19.52
N ILE A 91 1.84 25.38 -19.09
CA ILE A 91 0.49 25.93 -19.29
C ILE A 91 0.32 27.22 -18.48
N ALA A 92 0.65 27.21 -17.19
CA ALA A 92 0.56 28.39 -16.32
C ALA A 92 1.47 29.54 -16.79
N ALA A 93 2.66 29.21 -17.31
CA ALA A 93 3.60 30.18 -17.89
C ALA A 93 3.00 30.88 -19.11
N LEU A 94 2.34 30.13 -20.00
CA LEU A 94 1.68 30.69 -21.18
C LEU A 94 0.49 31.58 -20.80
N GLU A 95 -0.29 31.20 -19.79
CA GLU A 95 -1.39 32.02 -19.28
C GLU A 95 -0.86 33.32 -18.68
N LYS A 96 0.14 33.24 -17.77
CA LYS A 96 0.80 34.41 -17.17
C LYS A 96 1.41 35.33 -18.24
N PHE A 97 2.12 34.78 -19.21
CA PHE A 97 2.69 35.54 -20.32
C PHE A 97 1.61 36.27 -21.15
N ARG A 98 0.47 35.62 -21.42
CA ARG A 98 -0.65 36.25 -22.17
C ARG A 98 -1.29 37.38 -21.37
N GLU A 99 -1.44 37.22 -20.06
CA GLU A 99 -1.95 38.25 -19.16
C GLU A 99 -1.01 39.47 -19.10
N GLU A 100 0.31 39.24 -18.98
CA GLU A 100 1.30 40.31 -18.88
C GLU A 100 1.55 41.03 -20.22
N SER A 101 1.54 40.30 -21.34
CA SER A 101 1.84 40.85 -22.67
C SER A 101 0.63 41.42 -23.39
N GLY A 102 -0.59 41.08 -22.97
CA GLY A 102 -1.84 41.43 -23.65
C GLY A 102 -1.98 40.83 -25.07
N LYS A 103 -1.10 39.90 -25.47
CA LYS A 103 -1.07 39.29 -26.81
C LYS A 103 -1.44 37.81 -26.73
N ALA A 104 -2.19 37.33 -27.73
CA ALA A 104 -2.25 35.89 -28.01
C ALA A 104 -0.88 35.48 -28.58
N ALA A 105 -0.16 34.58 -27.90
CA ALA A 105 1.16 34.09 -28.32
C ALA A 105 1.12 33.54 -29.76
N LYS A 106 1.46 34.38 -30.74
CA LYS A 106 1.74 34.01 -32.13
C LYS A 106 3.26 33.90 -32.31
N THR A 107 3.69 33.22 -33.36
CA THR A 107 5.08 32.89 -33.72
C THR A 107 6.11 34.02 -33.62
N ASP A 108 5.73 35.30 -33.70
CA ASP A 108 6.63 36.46 -33.49
C ASP A 108 7.01 36.73 -32.02
N SER A 109 6.46 35.98 -31.06
CA SER A 109 6.68 36.18 -29.62
C SER A 109 7.85 35.38 -29.02
N GLU A 110 8.68 34.72 -29.83
CA GLU A 110 9.72 33.80 -29.31
C GLU A 110 10.76 34.51 -28.45
N LYS A 111 11.27 35.66 -28.90
CA LYS A 111 12.25 36.45 -28.12
C LYS A 111 11.64 37.01 -26.84
N GLU A 112 10.37 37.42 -26.90
CA GLU A 112 9.62 37.92 -25.73
C GLU A 112 9.40 36.79 -24.71
N LEU A 113 9.07 35.59 -25.18
CA LEU A 113 8.84 34.40 -24.36
C LEU A 113 10.13 33.88 -23.71
N ALA A 114 11.23 33.83 -24.47
CA ALA A 114 12.54 33.46 -23.94
C ALA A 114 12.99 34.43 -22.84
N LYS A 115 12.79 35.74 -23.07
CA LYS A 115 13.07 36.77 -22.07
C LYS A 115 12.21 36.61 -20.81
N PHE A 116 10.91 36.34 -20.97
CA PHE A 116 10.00 36.08 -19.86
C PHE A 116 10.47 34.88 -19.01
N ILE A 117 10.80 33.74 -19.64
CA ILE A 117 11.28 32.55 -18.92
C ILE A 117 12.57 32.86 -18.13
N ASP A 118 13.53 33.53 -18.76
CA ASP A 118 14.79 33.92 -18.11
C ASP A 118 14.57 34.83 -16.90
N GLU A 119 13.63 35.79 -16.99
CA GLU A 119 13.28 36.68 -15.88
C GLU A 119 12.62 35.93 -14.73
N GLU A 120 11.69 35.01 -15.02
CA GLU A 120 10.99 34.23 -13.99
C GLU A 120 11.92 33.20 -13.31
N LEU A 121 12.84 32.57 -14.06
CA LEU A 121 13.85 31.69 -13.47
C LEU A 121 14.78 32.46 -12.52
N LYS A 122 15.18 33.70 -12.87
CA LYS A 122 16.03 34.54 -12.01
C LYS A 122 15.32 35.01 -10.74
N LYS A 123 14.00 35.21 -10.78
CA LYS A 123 13.18 35.55 -9.60
C LYS A 123 12.98 34.34 -8.69
N SER A 124 13.06 33.13 -9.23
CA SER A 124 12.85 31.89 -8.50
C SER A 124 14.08 31.52 -7.68
N ILE A 125 13.91 31.30 -6.38
CA ILE A 125 15.01 30.96 -5.47
C ILE A 125 15.00 29.45 -5.25
N PRO A 126 16.07 28.71 -5.62
CA PRO A 126 16.20 27.30 -5.30
C PRO A 126 16.07 27.08 -3.78
N HIS A 127 15.29 26.07 -3.38
CA HIS A 127 14.92 25.86 -1.98
C HIS A 127 16.15 25.51 -1.10
N LYS A 128 16.39 26.29 -0.03
CA LYS A 128 17.53 26.14 0.90
C LYS A 128 17.75 24.72 1.44
N LYS A 129 16.72 23.91 1.68
CA LYS A 129 16.88 22.51 2.17
C LYS A 129 17.87 21.60 1.40
N TYR A 130 18.20 21.90 0.14
CA TYR A 130 19.18 21.13 -0.65
C TYR A 130 20.58 21.78 -0.70
N ASP A 131 20.79 22.89 0.02
CA ASP A 131 22.03 23.65 0.14
C ASP A 131 23.06 23.06 1.12
N GLY A 132 22.85 21.81 1.54
CA GLY A 132 23.73 21.06 2.46
C GLY A 132 25.13 20.74 1.91
N GLY A 133 25.74 21.65 1.15
CA GLY A 133 27.14 21.64 0.76
C GLY A 133 27.50 20.80 -0.47
N LEU A 134 26.53 20.17 -1.15
CA LEU A 134 26.80 19.28 -2.30
C LEU A 134 26.30 19.77 -3.66
N PHE A 135 25.38 20.74 -3.73
CA PHE A 135 24.95 21.35 -4.99
C PHE A 135 24.74 22.87 -4.81
N PRO A 136 25.61 23.72 -5.37
CA PRO A 136 25.39 25.17 -5.38
C PRO A 136 24.14 25.50 -6.23
N GLY A 137 23.59 26.70 -6.08
CA GLY A 137 22.48 27.17 -6.93
C GLY A 137 22.77 26.95 -8.42
N LEU A 138 21.71 26.77 -9.23
CA LEU A 138 21.83 26.46 -10.65
C LEU A 138 22.84 27.37 -11.33
N CYS A 139 23.85 26.79 -11.97
CA CYS A 139 24.84 27.56 -12.69
C CYS A 139 24.22 28.20 -13.95
N ASP A 140 24.90 29.16 -14.56
CA ASP A 140 24.40 29.82 -15.77
C ASP A 140 24.15 28.84 -16.93
N ALA A 141 24.89 27.74 -16.99
CA ALA A 141 24.68 26.69 -17.99
C ALA A 141 23.37 25.92 -17.74
N GLU A 142 23.11 25.50 -16.49
CA GLU A 142 21.87 24.83 -16.12
C GLU A 142 20.65 25.75 -16.28
N ASN A 143 20.78 27.04 -15.93
CA ASN A 143 19.70 28.00 -16.16
C ASN A 143 19.37 28.15 -17.65
N LYS A 144 20.39 28.24 -18.52
CA LYS A 144 20.20 28.27 -19.98
C LYS A 144 19.58 26.99 -20.52
N GLU A 145 19.99 25.84 -19.99
CA GLU A 145 19.43 24.53 -20.35
C GLU A 145 17.94 24.45 -19.99
N ILE A 146 17.58 24.82 -18.76
CA ILE A 146 16.18 24.86 -18.30
C ILE A 146 15.38 25.86 -19.13
N ALA A 147 15.91 27.06 -19.38
CA ALA A 147 15.23 28.08 -20.18
C ALA A 147 14.97 27.61 -21.61
N GLY A 148 15.96 26.99 -22.27
CA GLY A 148 15.81 26.41 -23.60
C GLY A 148 14.80 25.27 -23.63
N PHE A 149 14.84 24.39 -22.63
CA PHE A 149 13.89 23.29 -22.46
C PHE A 149 12.45 23.80 -22.29
N LEU A 150 12.22 24.73 -21.36
CA LEU A 150 10.90 25.33 -21.12
C LEU A 150 10.41 26.09 -22.36
N LEU A 151 11.28 26.84 -23.03
CA LEU A 151 10.92 27.53 -24.28
C LEU A 151 10.38 26.54 -25.32
N GLY A 152 11.04 25.38 -25.48
CA GLY A 152 10.56 24.29 -26.33
C GLY A 152 9.16 23.79 -25.94
N LYS A 153 8.93 23.56 -24.64
CA LYS A 153 7.62 23.13 -24.12
C LYS A 153 6.53 24.18 -24.32
N LEU A 154 6.80 25.44 -24.01
CA LEU A 154 5.84 26.52 -24.18
C LEU A 154 5.48 26.73 -25.66
N LYS A 155 6.44 26.62 -26.59
CA LYS A 155 6.15 26.64 -28.04
C LYS A 155 5.21 25.51 -28.45
N HIS A 156 5.47 24.30 -27.96
CA HIS A 156 4.61 23.15 -28.22
C HIS A 156 3.18 23.42 -27.73
N TYR A 157 3.00 23.83 -26.46
CA TYR A 157 1.68 24.08 -25.89
C TYR A 157 0.98 25.32 -26.46
N ALA A 158 1.71 26.31 -26.97
CA ALA A 158 1.13 27.46 -27.68
C ALA A 158 0.49 27.06 -29.01
N GLY A 159 1.04 26.04 -29.70
CA GLY A 159 0.57 25.54 -30.99
C GLY A 159 -0.51 24.46 -30.91
N VAL A 160 -0.82 23.93 -29.74
CA VAL A 160 -1.75 22.81 -29.56
C VAL A 160 -3.01 23.26 -28.83
N LYS A 161 -4.18 22.75 -29.26
CA LYS A 161 -5.43 22.95 -28.54
C LYS A 161 -5.47 22.05 -27.30
N LEU A 162 -5.31 22.66 -26.12
CA LEU A 162 -5.37 21.96 -24.84
C LEU A 162 -6.75 21.35 -24.59
N SER A 163 -6.76 20.13 -24.05
CA SER A 163 -8.01 19.50 -23.57
C SER A 163 -8.45 20.08 -22.22
N SER A 164 -9.73 19.93 -21.88
CA SER A 164 -10.23 20.37 -20.57
C SER A 164 -9.52 19.70 -19.40
N ALA A 165 -9.08 18.44 -19.55
CA ALA A 165 -8.34 17.71 -18.51
C ALA A 165 -6.92 18.25 -18.29
N GLN A 166 -6.34 18.88 -19.31
CA GLN A 166 -5.06 19.58 -19.20
C GLN A 166 -5.21 20.99 -18.63
N ILE A 167 -6.40 21.58 -18.63
CA ILE A 167 -6.62 22.92 -18.07
C ILE A 167 -7.11 22.81 -16.62
N TYR A 168 -8.04 21.89 -16.35
CA TYR A 168 -8.71 21.77 -15.07
C TYR A 168 -8.43 20.42 -14.41
N PRO A 169 -8.35 20.36 -13.07
CA PRO A 169 -8.15 19.09 -12.37
C PRO A 169 -9.35 18.17 -12.59
N GLY A 170 -9.05 16.91 -12.90
CA GLY A 170 -10.03 15.82 -12.93
C GLY A 170 -10.40 15.35 -11.53
N ARG A 171 -11.46 14.54 -11.45
CA ARG A 171 -11.92 13.96 -10.17
C ARG A 171 -10.84 13.10 -9.49
N GLU A 172 -10.20 12.21 -10.24
CA GLU A 172 -9.19 11.30 -9.69
C GLU A 172 -7.98 12.08 -9.15
N TYR A 173 -7.52 13.10 -9.89
CA TYR A 173 -6.47 14.01 -9.41
C TYR A 173 -6.82 14.65 -8.06
N ILE A 174 -8.05 15.15 -7.91
CA ILE A 174 -8.51 15.77 -6.66
C ILE A 174 -8.50 14.73 -5.53
N MET A 175 -8.91 13.49 -5.81
CA MET A 175 -8.90 12.41 -4.82
C MET A 175 -7.47 12.02 -4.41
N ASP A 176 -6.55 11.91 -5.36
CA ASP A 176 -5.13 11.67 -5.08
C ASP A 176 -4.53 12.84 -4.28
N MET A 177 -4.96 14.07 -4.56
CA MET A 177 -4.52 15.25 -3.81
C MET A 177 -5.02 15.28 -2.37
N ILE A 178 -6.25 14.80 -2.11
CA ILE A 178 -6.76 14.60 -0.74
C ILE A 178 -5.85 13.63 0.01
N GLU A 179 -5.58 12.44 -0.57
CA GLU A 179 -4.70 11.43 0.03
C GLU A 179 -3.32 12.01 0.35
N LYS A 180 -2.68 12.62 -0.66
CA LYS A 180 -1.32 13.14 -0.55
C LYS A 180 -1.24 14.26 0.49
N THR A 181 -2.16 15.21 0.46
CA THR A 181 -2.15 16.35 1.38
C THR A 181 -2.36 15.90 2.82
N LEU A 182 -3.29 14.96 3.08
CA LEU A 182 -3.50 14.41 4.42
C LEU A 182 -2.24 13.73 4.96
N LYS A 183 -1.53 12.93 4.15
CA LYS A 183 -0.24 12.33 4.52
C LYS A 183 0.84 13.39 4.81
N GLU A 184 0.92 14.43 3.98
CA GLU A 184 1.91 15.51 4.13
C GLU A 184 1.69 16.38 5.37
N ILE A 185 0.46 16.47 5.89
CA ILE A 185 0.18 17.17 7.16
C ILE A 185 0.17 16.23 8.38
N GLY A 186 0.48 14.94 8.18
CA GLY A 186 0.59 13.94 9.25
C GLY A 186 -0.69 13.17 9.57
N GLU A 187 -1.80 13.44 8.89
CA GLU A 187 -3.11 12.77 9.06
C GLU A 187 -3.14 11.43 8.30
N THR A 188 -2.16 10.58 8.57
CA THR A 188 -1.91 9.33 7.83
C THR A 188 -3.08 8.36 7.93
N GLU A 189 -3.72 8.24 9.10
CA GLU A 189 -4.82 7.30 9.33
C GLU A 189 -6.09 7.70 8.59
N ILE A 190 -6.39 9.01 8.56
CA ILE A 190 -7.48 9.56 7.76
C ILE A 190 -7.16 9.36 6.28
N ALA A 191 -5.92 9.58 5.85
CA ALA A 191 -5.52 9.36 4.46
C ALA A 191 -5.72 7.90 4.03
N GLU A 192 -5.21 6.93 4.80
CA GLU A 192 -5.38 5.50 4.51
C GLU A 192 -6.86 5.11 4.45
N SER A 193 -7.67 5.60 5.38
CA SER A 193 -9.11 5.27 5.43
C SER A 193 -9.89 5.97 4.33
N PHE A 194 -9.46 7.16 3.91
CA PHE A 194 -10.00 7.82 2.72
C PHE A 194 -9.71 7.00 1.45
N MET A 195 -8.53 6.37 1.36
CA MET A 195 -8.22 5.45 0.24
C MET A 195 -9.15 4.25 0.23
N ILE A 196 -9.34 3.57 1.37
CA ILE A 196 -10.26 2.42 1.46
C ILE A 196 -11.68 2.87 1.10
N PHE A 197 -12.12 4.01 1.63
CA PHE A 197 -13.44 4.57 1.34
C PHE A 197 -13.62 4.84 -0.16
N ARG A 198 -12.65 5.50 -0.79
CA ARG A 198 -12.67 5.82 -2.22
C ARG A 198 -12.75 4.53 -3.06
N GLU A 199 -11.87 3.59 -2.78
CA GLU A 199 -11.81 2.33 -3.54
C GLU A 199 -13.05 1.47 -3.31
N GLY A 200 -13.55 1.37 -2.08
CA GLY A 200 -14.79 0.66 -1.80
C GLY A 200 -15.99 1.28 -2.51
N LYS A 201 -16.11 2.63 -2.56
CA LYS A 201 -17.17 3.30 -3.35
C LYS A 201 -17.05 3.02 -4.85
N ASN A 202 -15.84 2.99 -5.39
CA ASN A 202 -15.61 2.63 -6.78
C ASN A 202 -16.01 1.17 -7.05
N LYS A 203 -15.66 0.26 -6.15
CA LYS A 203 -16.00 -1.17 -6.25
C LYS A 203 -17.49 -1.43 -6.16
N ILE A 204 -18.21 -0.75 -5.26
CA ILE A 204 -19.68 -0.83 -5.20
C ILE A 204 -20.29 -0.35 -6.51
N LYS A 205 -19.82 0.79 -7.03
CA LYS A 205 -20.31 1.36 -8.28
C LYS A 205 -20.08 0.43 -9.48
N ASN A 206 -18.96 -0.28 -9.49
CA ASN A 206 -18.61 -1.25 -10.53
C ASN A 206 -19.29 -2.61 -10.36
N GLY A 207 -20.04 -2.83 -9.27
CA GLY A 207 -20.68 -4.11 -8.96
C GLY A 207 -19.71 -5.19 -8.45
N GLU A 208 -18.49 -4.82 -8.07
CA GLU A 208 -17.48 -5.77 -7.54
C GLU A 208 -17.83 -6.25 -6.12
N ILE A 209 -18.45 -5.37 -5.31
CA ILE A 209 -18.94 -5.67 -3.96
C ILE A 209 -20.31 -5.01 -3.74
N SER A 210 -21.11 -5.58 -2.84
CA SER A 210 -22.34 -4.92 -2.38
C SER A 210 -22.05 -3.87 -1.30
N GLY A 211 -23.05 -3.04 -0.98
CA GLY A 211 -22.93 -2.07 0.13
C GLY A 211 -22.71 -2.73 1.50
N ILE A 212 -23.20 -3.95 1.70
CA ILE A 212 -22.99 -4.73 2.93
C ILE A 212 -21.55 -5.26 3.01
N GLN A 213 -20.94 -5.55 1.86
CA GLN A 213 -19.55 -6.01 1.75
C GLN A 213 -18.53 -4.87 1.81
N PHE A 214 -18.97 -3.62 2.00
CA PHE A 214 -18.08 -2.48 2.08
C PHE A 214 -17.42 -2.41 3.46
N THR A 215 -16.10 -2.41 3.48
CA THR A 215 -15.30 -2.53 4.71
C THR A 215 -15.10 -1.23 5.47
N ASN A 216 -15.59 -0.10 4.95
CA ASN A 216 -15.43 1.23 5.54
C ASN A 216 -13.95 1.57 5.80
N ASN A 217 -13.50 1.61 7.05
CA ASN A 217 -12.11 1.86 7.46
C ASN A 217 -11.21 0.61 7.39
N GLY A 218 -11.73 -0.52 6.92
CA GLY A 218 -10.97 -1.76 6.76
C GLY A 218 -10.78 -2.56 8.05
N ILE A 219 -11.44 -2.19 9.15
CA ILE A 219 -11.34 -2.90 10.43
C ILE A 219 -12.44 -3.96 10.55
N PRO A 220 -12.09 -5.26 10.66
CA PRO A 220 -13.05 -6.31 10.97
C PRO A 220 -13.38 -6.31 12.47
N TYR A 221 -14.26 -5.39 12.88
CA TYR A 221 -14.60 -5.13 14.28
C TYR A 221 -14.98 -6.36 15.09
N ASP A 222 -15.70 -7.33 14.52
CA ASP A 222 -16.05 -8.57 15.22
C ASP A 222 -14.83 -9.42 15.57
N VAL A 223 -13.87 -9.54 14.66
CA VAL A 223 -12.61 -10.27 14.88
C VAL A 223 -11.75 -9.52 15.89
N CYS A 224 -11.67 -8.19 15.77
CA CYS A 224 -10.94 -7.34 16.71
C CYS A 224 -11.51 -7.43 18.13
N ARG A 225 -12.84 -7.39 18.27
CA ARG A 225 -13.53 -7.49 19.55
C ARG A 225 -13.28 -8.84 20.21
N LYS A 226 -13.46 -9.95 19.48
CA LYS A 226 -13.15 -11.30 19.97
C LYS A 226 -11.68 -11.43 20.42
N THR A 227 -10.75 -10.86 19.65
CA THR A 227 -9.32 -10.87 19.98
C THR A 227 -9.04 -10.06 21.25
N LEU A 228 -9.66 -8.89 21.41
CA LEU A 228 -9.49 -8.06 22.61
C LEU A 228 -10.10 -8.71 23.86
N GLU A 229 -11.29 -9.29 23.75
CA GLU A 229 -11.93 -10.06 24.82
C GLU A 229 -11.04 -11.23 25.26
N TRP A 230 -10.47 -11.96 24.30
CA TRP A 230 -9.50 -13.02 24.58
C TRP A 230 -8.24 -12.47 25.27
N ASN A 231 -7.67 -11.36 24.78
CA ASN A 231 -6.47 -10.78 25.38
C ASN A 231 -6.71 -10.33 26.83
N ILE A 232 -7.88 -9.77 27.14
CA ILE A 232 -8.27 -9.37 28.51
C ILE A 232 -8.40 -10.60 29.40
N ALA A 233 -9.06 -11.66 28.92
CA ALA A 233 -9.27 -12.89 29.67
C ALA A 233 -7.96 -13.61 30.02
N HIS A 234 -6.89 -13.39 29.24
CA HIS A 234 -5.56 -13.98 29.45
C HIS A 234 -4.52 -12.96 29.92
N ASP A 235 -4.97 -11.80 30.43
CA ASP A 235 -4.11 -10.77 31.04
C ASP A 235 -2.91 -10.40 30.16
N CYS A 236 -3.16 -10.20 28.85
CA CYS A 236 -2.16 -9.88 27.85
C CYS A 236 -2.65 -8.79 26.88
N GLU A 237 -3.59 -7.94 27.27
CA GLU A 237 -4.20 -6.91 26.43
C GLU A 237 -3.43 -5.59 26.38
N SER A 238 -2.38 -5.45 27.19
CA SER A 238 -1.50 -4.29 27.23
C SER A 238 -0.04 -4.69 27.25
N LEU A 239 0.86 -3.79 26.84
CA LEU A 239 2.31 -4.02 26.97
C LEU A 239 2.72 -4.25 28.42
N PHE A 240 2.05 -3.62 29.39
CA PHE A 240 2.35 -3.83 30.81
C PHE A 240 2.08 -5.30 31.21
N ASN A 241 0.90 -5.82 30.87
CA ASN A 241 0.50 -7.16 31.27
C ASN A 241 1.30 -8.22 30.48
N LEU A 242 1.53 -7.98 29.17
CA LEU A 242 2.42 -8.79 28.33
C LEU A 242 3.85 -8.85 28.88
N ASN A 243 4.40 -7.72 29.35
CA ASN A 243 5.71 -7.73 30.02
C ASN A 243 5.68 -8.54 31.32
N GLY A 244 4.54 -8.63 32.00
CA GLY A 244 4.34 -9.52 33.14
C GLY A 244 4.59 -10.99 32.77
N TRP A 245 4.07 -11.45 31.64
CA TRP A 245 4.32 -12.79 31.10
C TRP A 245 5.79 -13.02 30.78
N VAL A 246 6.42 -12.09 30.06
CA VAL A 246 7.82 -12.23 29.63
C VAL A 246 8.80 -12.19 30.82
N LEU A 247 8.51 -11.38 31.83
CA LEU A 247 9.39 -11.18 33.00
C LEU A 247 9.08 -12.13 34.17
N GLY A 248 8.08 -13.00 34.04
CA GLY A 248 7.68 -13.93 35.10
C GLY A 248 7.07 -13.26 36.34
N ARG A 249 6.29 -12.18 36.16
CA ARG A 249 5.66 -11.45 37.28
C ARG A 249 4.34 -12.13 37.67
N GLY A 250 4.15 -12.34 38.97
CA GLY A 250 2.90 -12.93 39.50
C GLY A 250 2.70 -14.37 39.03
N ASP A 251 3.75 -15.18 39.12
CA ASP A 251 3.77 -16.62 38.79
C ASP A 251 3.44 -16.97 37.33
N LYS A 252 3.50 -15.99 36.41
CA LYS A 252 3.30 -16.20 34.98
C LYS A 252 4.51 -16.88 34.33
N ASP A 253 4.25 -17.84 33.44
CA ASP A 253 5.25 -18.35 32.47
C ASP A 253 4.82 -17.98 31.05
N ILE A 254 5.70 -17.32 30.29
CA ILE A 254 5.47 -16.98 28.88
C ILE A 254 5.15 -18.20 28.01
N ARG A 255 5.61 -19.40 28.38
CA ARG A 255 5.28 -20.66 27.68
C ARG A 255 3.78 -20.92 27.67
N GLU A 256 3.10 -20.65 28.78
CA GLU A 256 1.65 -20.83 28.87
C GLU A 256 0.91 -19.87 27.94
N LEU A 257 1.33 -18.60 27.88
CA LEU A 257 0.73 -17.63 26.96
C LEU A 257 0.97 -18.02 25.49
N ILE A 258 2.15 -18.55 25.17
CA ILE A 258 2.46 -19.06 23.82
C ILE A 258 1.51 -20.20 23.48
N ASP A 259 1.37 -21.21 24.34
CA ASP A 259 0.49 -22.36 24.11
C ASP A 259 -0.98 -21.94 23.94
N LEU A 260 -1.45 -21.01 24.76
CA LEU A 260 -2.79 -20.44 24.66
C LEU A 260 -3.01 -19.69 23.34
N ALA A 261 -2.05 -18.87 22.93
CA ALA A 261 -2.11 -18.12 21.69
C ALA A 261 -2.09 -19.06 20.47
N GLU A 262 -1.22 -20.07 20.46
CA GLU A 262 -1.14 -21.12 19.45
C GLU A 262 -2.47 -21.87 19.33
N LYS A 263 -3.06 -22.27 20.46
CA LYS A 263 -4.37 -22.94 20.46
C LYS A 263 -5.48 -22.05 19.88
N ARG A 264 -5.47 -20.75 20.17
CA ARG A 264 -6.44 -19.79 19.58
C ARG A 264 -6.28 -19.74 18.05
N PHE A 265 -5.06 -19.57 17.55
CA PHE A 265 -4.80 -19.56 16.11
C PHE A 265 -5.21 -20.87 15.43
N ARG A 266 -4.93 -22.02 16.07
CA ARG A 266 -5.38 -23.33 15.57
C ARG A 266 -6.90 -23.42 15.52
N GLY A 267 -7.60 -22.90 16.53
CA GLY A 267 -9.07 -22.80 16.53
C GLY A 267 -9.61 -22.00 15.34
N ASP A 268 -8.98 -20.87 14.97
CA ASP A 268 -9.37 -20.11 13.78
C ASP A 268 -9.20 -20.94 12.49
N VAL A 269 -8.11 -21.73 12.38
CA VAL A 269 -7.88 -22.63 11.23
C VAL A 269 -8.93 -23.75 11.21
N ASP A 270 -9.21 -24.37 12.35
CA ASP A 270 -10.20 -25.45 12.46
C ASP A 270 -11.60 -24.96 12.05
N GLU A 271 -12.01 -23.75 12.49
CA GLU A 271 -13.27 -23.14 12.08
C GLU A 271 -13.34 -22.94 10.54
N VAL A 272 -12.22 -22.58 9.92
CA VAL A 272 -12.12 -22.46 8.46
C VAL A 272 -12.24 -23.80 7.77
N VAL A 273 -11.56 -24.84 8.27
CA VAL A 273 -11.65 -26.20 7.75
C VAL A 273 -13.10 -26.70 7.82
N ASP A 274 -13.77 -26.51 8.95
CA ASP A 274 -15.18 -26.89 9.12
C ASP A 274 -16.10 -26.20 8.10
N LYS A 275 -15.91 -24.90 7.87
CA LYS A 275 -16.67 -24.13 6.87
C LYS A 275 -16.42 -24.61 5.44
N ILE A 276 -15.18 -24.98 5.11
CA ILE A 276 -14.85 -25.56 3.80
C ILE A 276 -15.53 -26.92 3.66
N MET A 277 -15.43 -27.78 4.68
CA MET A 277 -16.00 -29.12 4.67
C MET A 277 -17.53 -29.11 4.54
N ALA A 278 -18.19 -28.14 5.16
CA ALA A 278 -19.64 -27.93 5.03
C ALA A 278 -20.09 -27.66 3.58
N ARG A 279 -19.19 -27.16 2.73
CA ARG A 279 -19.43 -26.81 1.31
C ARG A 279 -18.54 -27.59 0.34
N LYS A 280 -17.95 -28.72 0.77
CA LYS A 280 -16.92 -29.45 0.00
C LYS A 280 -17.35 -29.88 -1.41
N ASN A 281 -18.65 -30.13 -1.62
CA ASN A 281 -19.17 -30.56 -2.91
C ASN A 281 -19.38 -29.39 -3.89
N GLU A 282 -19.45 -28.16 -3.37
CA GLU A 282 -19.63 -26.94 -4.16
C GLU A 282 -18.30 -26.27 -4.49
N ILE A 283 -17.38 -26.24 -3.51
CA ILE A 283 -16.11 -25.53 -3.62
C ILE A 283 -15.18 -26.27 -4.58
N LYS A 284 -14.64 -25.53 -5.55
CA LYS A 284 -13.61 -26.00 -6.48
C LYS A 284 -12.35 -25.16 -6.44
N MET A 285 -12.42 -23.98 -5.82
CA MET A 285 -11.31 -23.05 -5.67
C MET A 285 -11.29 -22.46 -4.26
N ILE A 286 -10.15 -22.56 -3.58
CA ILE A 286 -9.87 -21.86 -2.33
C ILE A 286 -8.91 -20.71 -2.63
N ILE A 287 -9.27 -19.51 -2.20
CA ILE A 287 -8.48 -18.30 -2.36
C ILE A 287 -8.02 -17.86 -0.98
N ILE A 288 -6.72 -17.78 -0.78
CA ILE A 288 -6.11 -17.25 0.43
C ILE A 288 -5.44 -15.93 0.09
N ALA A 289 -5.88 -14.87 0.75
CA ALA A 289 -5.36 -13.53 0.56
C ALA A 289 -5.04 -12.88 1.90
N GLY A 290 -3.98 -12.09 1.91
CA GLY A 290 -3.55 -11.37 3.10
C GLY A 290 -2.46 -10.37 2.72
N PRO A 291 -2.32 -9.27 3.47
CA PRO A 291 -1.29 -8.27 3.20
C PRO A 291 0.12 -8.82 3.49
N SER A 292 1.15 -8.06 3.12
CA SER A 292 2.55 -8.50 3.30
C SER A 292 2.84 -8.79 4.78
N CYS A 293 3.49 -9.93 5.05
CA CYS A 293 3.86 -10.39 6.41
C CYS A 293 2.67 -10.62 7.35
N SER A 294 1.53 -11.05 6.81
CA SER A 294 0.34 -11.50 7.57
C SER A 294 0.38 -12.97 8.01
N ASN A 295 1.49 -13.68 7.81
CA ASN A 295 1.63 -15.14 7.97
C ASN A 295 0.80 -15.97 6.98
N LYS A 296 0.43 -15.37 5.83
CA LYS A 296 -0.36 -15.98 4.77
C LYS A 296 0.19 -17.34 4.33
N THR A 297 1.44 -17.38 3.85
CA THR A 297 2.06 -18.60 3.31
C THR A 297 2.10 -19.73 4.34
N THR A 298 2.51 -19.44 5.57
CA THR A 298 2.55 -20.45 6.64
C THR A 298 1.15 -20.96 7.00
N THR A 299 0.18 -20.06 7.07
CA THR A 299 -1.22 -20.42 7.34
C THR A 299 -1.83 -21.22 6.19
N THR A 300 -1.46 -20.94 4.94
CA THR A 300 -1.84 -21.74 3.76
C THR A 300 -1.37 -23.18 3.91
N VAL A 301 -0.09 -23.39 4.27
CA VAL A 301 0.48 -24.74 4.49
C VAL A 301 -0.24 -25.46 5.63
N ILE A 302 -0.48 -24.76 6.74
CA ILE A 302 -1.20 -25.30 7.90
C ILE A 302 -2.61 -25.71 7.51
N THR A 303 -3.37 -24.83 6.85
CA THR A 303 -4.75 -25.11 6.41
C THR A 303 -4.80 -26.28 5.44
N GLY A 304 -3.85 -26.37 4.49
CA GLY A 304 -3.75 -27.48 3.55
C GLY A 304 -3.46 -28.82 4.24
N ARG A 305 -2.63 -28.83 5.29
CA ARG A 305 -2.38 -30.03 6.11
C ARG A 305 -3.64 -30.45 6.87
N GLU A 306 -4.36 -29.52 7.50
CA GLU A 306 -5.60 -29.86 8.22
C GLU A 306 -6.70 -30.37 7.27
N LEU A 307 -6.86 -29.76 6.09
CA LEU A 307 -7.78 -30.25 5.05
C LEU A 307 -7.39 -31.66 4.56
N SER A 308 -6.09 -31.93 4.43
CA SER A 308 -5.60 -33.25 3.99
C SER A 308 -5.96 -34.35 4.99
N LYS A 309 -5.96 -34.06 6.30
CA LYS A 309 -6.38 -35.01 7.35
C LYS A 309 -7.86 -35.41 7.21
N VAL A 310 -8.69 -34.55 6.63
CA VAL A 310 -10.12 -34.80 6.39
C VAL A 310 -10.43 -35.14 4.92
N GLY A 311 -9.41 -35.49 4.14
CA GLY A 311 -9.55 -36.05 2.79
C GLY A 311 -9.70 -35.04 1.66
N LEU A 312 -9.34 -33.77 1.86
CA LEU A 312 -9.27 -32.76 0.80
C LEU A 312 -7.84 -32.30 0.57
N LYS A 313 -7.35 -32.41 -0.66
CA LYS A 313 -6.00 -31.94 -1.02
C LYS A 313 -6.07 -30.59 -1.72
N LEU A 314 -5.14 -29.71 -1.40
CA LEU A 314 -4.98 -28.43 -2.09
C LEU A 314 -3.89 -28.56 -3.14
N LYS A 315 -4.20 -28.18 -4.39
CA LYS A 315 -3.20 -28.05 -5.44
C LYS A 315 -3.01 -26.58 -5.79
N GLN A 316 -1.85 -26.04 -5.42
CA GLN A 316 -1.55 -24.62 -5.63
C GLN A 316 -1.26 -24.33 -7.10
N LEU A 317 -1.93 -23.31 -7.64
CA LEU A 317 -1.50 -22.65 -8.86
C LEU A 317 -0.79 -21.35 -8.48
N ASN A 318 0.50 -21.27 -8.78
CA ASN A 318 1.27 -20.06 -8.52
C ASN A 318 0.83 -18.96 -9.52
N VAL A 319 0.24 -17.88 -9.01
CA VAL A 319 -0.28 -16.77 -9.82
C VAL A 319 0.86 -15.93 -10.39
N ASP A 320 2.01 -15.90 -9.73
CA ASP A 320 3.18 -15.12 -10.16
C ASP A 320 3.73 -15.65 -11.49
N ASP A 321 3.49 -16.92 -11.82
CA ASP A 321 3.82 -17.49 -13.14
C ASP A 321 3.05 -16.84 -14.31
N TYR A 322 1.98 -16.10 -14.00
CA TYR A 322 1.13 -15.38 -14.94
C TYR A 322 1.45 -13.87 -14.99
N PHE A 323 2.59 -13.43 -14.45
CA PHE A 323 3.06 -12.07 -14.71
C PHE A 323 3.32 -11.86 -16.20
N LYS A 324 2.94 -10.70 -16.73
CA LYS A 324 3.29 -10.29 -18.10
C LYS A 324 4.80 -10.11 -18.22
N ASN A 325 5.33 -10.16 -19.44
CA ASN A 325 6.74 -9.87 -19.66
C ASN A 325 7.07 -8.44 -19.23
N LEU A 326 8.31 -8.17 -18.80
CA LEU A 326 8.74 -6.84 -18.33
C LEU A 326 8.36 -5.69 -19.27
N GLU A 327 8.41 -5.92 -20.58
CA GLU A 327 8.09 -4.94 -21.61
C GLU A 327 6.61 -4.47 -21.55
N GLU A 328 5.74 -5.30 -20.96
CA GLU A 328 4.29 -5.10 -20.83
C GLU A 328 3.86 -4.80 -19.38
N GLN A 329 4.81 -4.78 -18.43
CA GLN A 329 4.53 -4.51 -17.02
C GLN A 329 4.12 -3.05 -16.82
N PRO A 330 3.12 -2.77 -15.95
CA PRO A 330 2.80 -1.42 -15.57
C PRO A 330 4.01 -0.78 -14.86
N LYS A 331 4.11 0.54 -14.99
CA LYS A 331 5.15 1.33 -14.34
C LYS A 331 4.51 2.31 -13.36
N ASP A 332 5.18 2.55 -12.25
CA ASP A 332 4.76 3.50 -11.24
C ASP A 332 5.07 4.96 -11.65
N GLU A 333 4.79 5.90 -10.74
CA GLU A 333 5.01 7.33 -10.96
C GLU A 333 6.50 7.74 -11.11
N PHE A 334 7.42 6.82 -10.82
CA PHE A 334 8.87 7.00 -10.95
C PHE A 334 9.45 6.26 -12.16
N GLY A 335 8.63 5.48 -12.88
CA GLY A 335 9.02 4.70 -14.04
C GLY A 335 9.53 3.29 -13.71
N ASP A 336 9.41 2.86 -12.45
CA ASP A 336 9.78 1.52 -11.99
C ASP A 336 8.63 0.54 -12.20
N TYR A 337 8.92 -0.75 -12.37
CA TYR A 337 7.89 -1.78 -12.60
C TYR A 337 7.05 -2.02 -11.35
N ASP A 338 5.71 -1.95 -11.49
CA ASP A 338 4.76 -2.11 -10.39
C ASP A 338 4.08 -3.49 -10.43
N PHE A 339 4.76 -4.50 -9.87
CA PHE A 339 4.24 -5.87 -9.76
C PHE A 339 3.06 -6.01 -8.78
N GLU A 340 2.75 -4.95 -8.01
CA GLU A 340 1.68 -4.94 -7.01
C GLU A 340 0.32 -4.52 -7.62
N MET A 341 0.27 -4.25 -8.93
CA MET A 341 -0.97 -3.96 -9.64
C MET A 341 -1.56 -5.24 -10.25
N PRO A 342 -2.88 -5.49 -10.13
CA PRO A 342 -3.52 -6.62 -10.82
C PRO A 342 -3.24 -6.67 -12.33
N GLU A 343 -3.03 -5.52 -12.96
CA GLU A 343 -2.71 -5.36 -14.38
C GLU A 343 -1.35 -5.95 -14.79
N ALA A 344 -0.45 -6.18 -13.81
CA ALA A 344 0.80 -6.90 -13.99
C ALA A 344 0.57 -8.39 -14.38
N ILE A 345 -0.59 -8.93 -14.02
CA ILE A 345 -0.98 -10.32 -14.28
C ILE A 345 -1.74 -10.38 -15.61
N ASP A 346 -1.48 -11.44 -16.38
CA ASP A 346 -2.30 -11.82 -17.54
C ASP A 346 -3.57 -12.53 -17.04
N ILE A 347 -4.52 -11.69 -16.63
CA ILE A 347 -5.80 -12.10 -16.07
C ILE A 347 -6.60 -12.91 -17.10
N GLU A 348 -6.47 -12.58 -18.39
CA GLU A 348 -7.12 -13.27 -19.50
C GLU A 348 -6.68 -14.74 -19.57
N LEU A 349 -5.38 -15.00 -19.68
CA LEU A 349 -4.82 -16.35 -19.70
C LEU A 349 -5.14 -17.11 -18.41
N LEU A 350 -5.03 -16.44 -17.26
CA LEU A 350 -5.32 -17.04 -15.97
C LEU A 350 -6.77 -17.52 -15.87
N ASN A 351 -7.74 -16.73 -16.37
CA ASN A 351 -9.14 -17.11 -16.36
C ASN A 351 -9.49 -18.21 -17.37
N GLU A 352 -8.82 -18.24 -18.52
CA GLU A 352 -8.89 -19.37 -19.46
C GLU A 352 -8.45 -20.66 -18.77
N HIS A 353 -7.29 -20.63 -18.11
CA HIS A 353 -6.74 -21.78 -17.38
C HIS A 353 -7.63 -22.21 -16.21
N PHE A 354 -8.22 -21.28 -15.46
CA PHE A 354 -9.21 -21.62 -14.44
C PHE A 354 -10.43 -22.34 -15.04
N GLY A 355 -10.96 -21.86 -16.17
CA GLY A 355 -12.08 -22.51 -16.84
C GLY A 355 -11.73 -23.93 -17.29
N ALA A 356 -10.55 -24.12 -17.90
CA ALA A 356 -10.06 -25.42 -18.32
C ALA A 356 -9.90 -26.39 -17.14
N LEU A 357 -9.19 -25.97 -16.08
CA LEU A 357 -8.94 -26.80 -14.90
C LEU A 357 -10.23 -27.21 -14.19
N LEU A 358 -11.16 -26.28 -14.00
CA LEU A 358 -12.44 -26.58 -13.36
C LEU A 358 -13.37 -27.44 -14.22
N SER A 359 -13.10 -27.56 -15.52
CA SER A 359 -13.76 -28.49 -16.43
C SER A 359 -13.06 -29.86 -16.52
N GLY A 360 -12.02 -30.10 -15.72
CA GLY A 360 -11.26 -31.36 -15.69
C GLY A 360 -10.20 -31.50 -16.79
N LYS A 361 -9.83 -30.41 -17.48
CA LYS A 361 -8.80 -30.42 -18.53
C LYS A 361 -7.43 -30.08 -17.95
N SER A 362 -6.37 -30.59 -18.58
CA SER A 362 -5.00 -30.11 -18.33
C SER A 362 -4.74 -28.79 -19.03
N ILE A 363 -3.78 -28.02 -18.50
CA ILE A 363 -3.30 -26.74 -19.05
C ILE A 363 -1.78 -26.81 -19.22
N GLN A 364 -1.25 -25.90 -20.04
CA GLN A 364 0.19 -25.62 -20.10
C GLN A 364 0.48 -24.42 -19.20
N LYS A 365 0.75 -24.69 -17.92
CA LYS A 365 1.04 -23.65 -16.92
C LYS A 365 2.35 -22.96 -17.29
N PRO A 366 2.38 -21.62 -17.45
CA PRO A 366 3.63 -20.89 -17.67
C PRO A 366 4.58 -21.00 -16.47
N SER A 367 5.83 -20.64 -16.70
CA SER A 367 6.81 -20.36 -15.65
C SER A 367 7.38 -18.96 -15.90
N TYR A 368 7.22 -18.08 -14.92
CA TYR A 368 7.79 -16.73 -14.99
C TYR A 368 9.18 -16.71 -14.36
N ASN A 369 10.15 -16.19 -15.11
CA ASN A 369 11.52 -16.07 -14.64
C ASN A 369 11.80 -14.61 -14.23
N PHE A 370 11.90 -14.36 -12.93
CA PHE A 370 12.13 -13.00 -12.41
C PHE A 370 13.50 -12.42 -12.79
N LYS A 371 14.49 -13.25 -13.15
CA LYS A 371 15.81 -12.77 -13.58
C LYS A 371 15.80 -12.24 -15.02
N THR A 372 15.08 -12.92 -15.92
CA THR A 372 14.93 -12.48 -17.31
C THR A 372 13.74 -11.55 -17.49
N GLY A 373 12.79 -11.60 -16.56
CA GLY A 373 11.54 -10.87 -16.62
C GLY A 373 10.59 -11.36 -17.70
N LYS A 374 10.65 -12.65 -18.03
CA LYS A 374 9.92 -13.26 -19.15
C LYS A 374 9.33 -14.61 -18.76
N ARG A 375 8.27 -15.01 -19.46
CA ARG A 375 7.76 -16.38 -19.42
C ARG A 375 8.59 -17.25 -20.37
N ASP A 376 9.45 -18.09 -19.79
CA ASP A 376 10.47 -18.80 -20.56
C ASP A 376 10.10 -20.27 -20.85
N SER A 377 9.11 -20.83 -20.16
CA SER A 377 8.69 -22.23 -20.35
C SER A 377 7.24 -22.48 -19.92
N THR A 378 6.73 -23.67 -20.25
CA THR A 378 5.44 -24.17 -19.76
C THR A 378 5.58 -25.59 -19.23
N SER A 379 4.66 -25.99 -18.35
CA SER A 379 4.58 -27.33 -17.77
C SER A 379 3.13 -27.80 -17.74
N GLU A 380 2.90 -29.10 -17.92
CA GLU A 380 1.54 -29.64 -17.80
C GLU A 380 1.04 -29.53 -16.35
N PHE A 381 -0.17 -29.01 -16.17
CA PHE A 381 -0.84 -28.90 -14.89
C PHE A 381 -2.30 -29.36 -15.03
N HIS A 382 -2.78 -30.20 -14.12
CA HIS A 382 -4.18 -30.68 -14.08
C HIS A 382 -4.63 -30.83 -12.64
N LEU A 383 -5.94 -30.88 -12.39
CA LEU A 383 -6.52 -31.20 -11.09
C LEU A 383 -7.04 -32.64 -11.10
N SER A 384 -6.73 -33.38 -10.04
CA SER A 384 -7.31 -34.70 -9.76
C SER A 384 -8.68 -34.54 -9.10
N ASP A 385 -9.50 -35.60 -9.09
CA ASP A 385 -10.87 -35.54 -8.55
C ASP A 385 -10.94 -35.18 -7.05
N ASP A 386 -9.87 -35.48 -6.29
CA ASP A 386 -9.73 -35.18 -4.86
C ASP A 386 -8.96 -33.87 -4.56
N GLU A 387 -8.62 -33.09 -5.60
CA GLU A 387 -7.87 -31.85 -5.49
C GLU A 387 -8.76 -30.61 -5.66
N ILE A 388 -8.61 -29.65 -4.75
CA ILE A 388 -9.19 -28.30 -4.87
C ILE A 388 -8.09 -27.34 -5.30
N LEU A 389 -8.41 -26.47 -6.27
CA LEU A 389 -7.48 -25.45 -6.75
C LEU A 389 -7.21 -24.41 -5.65
N LEU A 390 -5.96 -24.22 -5.28
CA LEU A 390 -5.54 -23.21 -4.31
C LEU A 390 -4.89 -22.02 -5.01
N ILE A 391 -5.42 -20.82 -4.71
CA ILE A 391 -4.88 -19.54 -5.13
C ILE A 391 -4.38 -18.81 -3.89
N ASP A 392 -3.07 -18.79 -3.70
CA ASP A 392 -2.40 -18.04 -2.64
C ASP A 392 -1.69 -16.83 -3.25
N CYS A 393 -2.36 -15.67 -3.33
CA CYS A 393 -1.79 -14.47 -3.93
C CYS A 393 -2.33 -13.18 -3.31
N LEU A 394 -1.58 -12.09 -3.46
CA LEU A 394 -1.93 -10.78 -2.92
C LEU A 394 -3.27 -10.28 -3.48
N HIS A 395 -3.51 -10.53 -4.77
CA HIS A 395 -4.69 -10.05 -5.51
C HIS A 395 -5.84 -11.06 -5.54
N GLY A 396 -5.81 -12.13 -4.74
CA GLY A 396 -6.81 -13.21 -4.79
C GLY A 396 -8.26 -12.72 -4.67
N LEU A 397 -8.48 -11.63 -3.93
CA LEU A 397 -9.81 -11.04 -3.73
C LEU A 397 -10.25 -10.10 -4.86
N TYR A 398 -9.34 -9.71 -5.76
CA TYR A 398 -9.66 -8.87 -6.91
C TYR A 398 -10.60 -9.61 -7.87
N ARG A 399 -11.81 -9.07 -8.08
CA ARG A 399 -12.90 -9.80 -8.75
C ARG A 399 -12.55 -10.28 -10.16
N SER A 400 -11.86 -9.44 -10.93
CA SER A 400 -11.47 -9.79 -12.30
C SER A 400 -10.49 -10.96 -12.35
N LEU A 401 -9.66 -11.15 -11.31
CA LEU A 401 -8.64 -12.20 -11.28
C LEU A 401 -9.27 -13.59 -11.45
N THR A 402 -10.44 -13.83 -10.87
CA THR A 402 -11.11 -15.14 -10.88
C THR A 402 -12.48 -15.10 -11.57
N ARG A 403 -12.73 -14.14 -12.48
CA ARG A 403 -14.05 -13.90 -13.09
C ARG A 403 -14.67 -15.12 -13.79
N SER A 404 -13.88 -16.05 -14.32
CA SER A 404 -14.38 -17.27 -14.97
C SER A 404 -14.94 -18.32 -14.00
N VAL A 405 -14.69 -18.15 -12.71
CA VAL A 405 -15.16 -19.07 -11.67
C VAL A 405 -16.37 -18.46 -10.96
N SER A 406 -17.45 -19.23 -10.82
CA SER A 406 -18.66 -18.78 -10.13
C SER A 406 -18.39 -18.49 -8.65
N ALA A 407 -19.24 -17.65 -8.03
CA ALA A 407 -19.08 -17.31 -6.62
C ALA A 407 -19.33 -18.51 -5.69
N SER A 408 -20.24 -19.41 -6.04
CA SER A 408 -20.55 -20.63 -5.27
C SER A 408 -19.37 -21.60 -5.20
N ASN A 409 -18.56 -21.66 -6.26
CA ASN A 409 -17.43 -22.57 -6.37
C ASN A 409 -16.16 -22.04 -5.69
N LYS A 410 -16.23 -20.85 -5.07
CA LYS A 410 -15.12 -20.20 -4.38
C LYS A 410 -15.32 -20.26 -2.87
N PHE A 411 -14.20 -20.42 -2.18
CA PHE A 411 -14.08 -20.12 -0.75
C PHE A 411 -12.91 -19.17 -0.53
N ARG A 412 -13.18 -18.01 0.06
CA ARG A 412 -12.21 -16.92 0.23
C ARG A 412 -11.83 -16.78 1.70
N ILE A 413 -10.54 -16.84 1.98
CA ILE A 413 -9.97 -16.67 3.32
C ILE A 413 -9.15 -15.39 3.31
N TYR A 414 -9.47 -14.47 4.22
CA TYR A 414 -8.62 -13.32 4.53
C TYR A 414 -7.76 -13.64 5.74
N ILE A 415 -6.45 -13.43 5.63
CA ILE A 415 -5.50 -13.62 6.74
C ILE A 415 -4.91 -12.27 7.09
N GLU A 416 -4.89 -11.95 8.38
CA GLU A 416 -4.24 -10.76 8.91
C GLU A 416 -3.52 -11.07 10.22
N SER A 417 -2.47 -10.31 10.49
CA SER A 417 -1.68 -10.43 11.71
C SER A 417 -2.18 -9.47 12.79
N MET A 418 -3.46 -9.54 13.19
CA MET A 418 -4.09 -8.59 14.12
C MET A 418 -3.60 -8.81 15.57
N ASN A 419 -2.44 -8.25 15.88
CA ASN A 419 -1.95 -8.08 17.24
C ASN A 419 -2.53 -6.77 17.82
N ILE A 420 -3.51 -6.91 18.72
CA ILE A 420 -4.28 -5.79 19.31
C ILE A 420 -3.95 -5.66 20.79
N LEU A 421 -3.00 -4.80 21.11
CA LEU A 421 -2.51 -4.54 22.46
C LEU A 421 -2.58 -3.04 22.76
N ARG A 422 -2.79 -2.65 24.01
CA ARG A 422 -2.63 -1.26 24.45
C ARG A 422 -1.15 -0.97 24.72
N ASN A 423 -0.64 0.10 24.12
CA ASN A 423 0.69 0.61 24.39
C ASN A 423 0.74 1.37 25.74
N ILE A 424 1.89 1.96 26.08
CA ILE A 424 2.09 2.70 27.34
C ILE A 424 1.10 3.89 27.45
N ASP A 425 0.75 4.52 26.34
CA ASP A 425 -0.15 5.66 26.28
C ASP A 425 -1.64 5.25 26.23
N GLY A 426 -1.94 3.95 26.34
CA GLY A 426 -3.30 3.39 26.26
C GLY A 426 -3.85 3.26 24.83
N ALA A 427 -3.11 3.68 23.81
CA ALA A 427 -3.49 3.53 22.41
C ALA A 427 -3.26 2.10 21.91
N TYR A 428 -4.10 1.63 20.99
CA TYR A 428 -3.94 0.30 20.40
C TYR A 428 -2.73 0.24 19.46
N THR A 429 -2.05 -0.90 19.46
CA THR A 429 -1.04 -1.26 18.46
C THR A 429 -1.64 -1.27 17.07
N ARG A 430 -0.86 -0.82 16.09
CA ARG A 430 -1.22 -0.92 14.67
C ARG A 430 -0.62 -2.21 14.14
N TRP A 431 -1.45 -3.21 13.81
CA TRP A 431 -0.95 -4.47 13.26
C TRP A 431 -0.16 -4.28 11.96
N ALA A 432 -0.46 -3.24 11.16
CA ALA A 432 0.36 -2.86 10.02
C ALA A 432 1.82 -2.55 10.41
N ASP A 433 2.08 -1.97 11.58
CA ASP A 433 3.46 -1.71 12.03
C ASP A 433 4.12 -3.00 12.54
N ILE A 434 3.35 -3.93 13.12
CA ILE A 434 3.86 -5.27 13.47
C ILE A 434 4.26 -6.03 12.20
N ARG A 435 3.46 -5.93 11.14
CA ARG A 435 3.81 -6.49 9.82
C ARG A 435 5.02 -5.80 9.20
N MET A 436 5.17 -4.48 9.37
CA MET A 436 6.36 -3.75 8.94
C MET A 436 7.62 -4.27 9.65
N MET A 437 7.53 -4.50 10.96
CA MET A 437 8.60 -5.11 11.77
C MET A 437 8.96 -6.52 11.29
N LYS A 438 7.96 -7.38 11.06
CA LYS A 438 8.16 -8.70 10.45
C LYS A 438 8.84 -8.61 9.08
N ARG A 439 8.43 -7.63 8.26
CA ARG A 439 9.03 -7.39 6.95
C ARG A 439 10.48 -6.95 7.03
N MET A 440 10.86 -6.11 7.99
CA MET A 440 12.25 -5.73 8.23
C MET A 440 13.12 -6.96 8.49
N VAL A 441 12.64 -7.90 9.31
CA VAL A 441 13.37 -9.14 9.61
C VAL A 441 13.52 -10.01 8.36
N ARG A 442 12.39 -10.31 7.69
CA ARG A 442 12.38 -11.15 6.49
C ARG A 442 13.25 -10.57 5.37
N ASP A 443 13.07 -9.28 5.06
CA ASP A 443 13.73 -8.64 3.92
C ASP A 443 15.25 -8.48 4.18
N PHE A 444 15.65 -8.25 5.44
CA PHE A 444 17.06 -8.23 5.85
C PHE A 444 17.72 -9.60 5.75
N GLN A 445 17.01 -10.66 6.15
CA GLN A 445 17.55 -12.02 6.16
C GLN A 445 17.61 -12.65 4.76
N HIS A 446 16.61 -12.40 3.91
CA HIS A 446 16.40 -13.18 2.68
C HIS A 446 16.45 -12.36 1.40
N ARG A 447 16.34 -11.03 1.45
CA ARG A 447 16.13 -10.20 0.24
C ARG A 447 17.14 -9.07 0.04
N GLY A 448 18.12 -8.92 0.92
CA GLY A 448 19.18 -7.92 0.79
C GLY A 448 18.72 -6.47 0.97
N TYR A 449 17.53 -6.24 1.52
CA TYR A 449 17.03 -4.90 1.86
C TYR A 449 17.36 -4.55 3.31
N SER A 450 17.82 -3.33 3.55
CA SER A 450 18.01 -2.86 4.92
C SER A 450 16.67 -2.52 5.59
N PRO A 451 16.57 -2.60 6.93
CA PRO A 451 15.38 -2.16 7.65
C PRO A 451 15.05 -0.68 7.44
N GLN A 452 16.07 0.16 7.20
CA GLN A 452 15.91 1.56 6.85
C GLN A 452 15.16 1.71 5.51
N GLN A 453 15.56 0.93 4.50
CA GLN A 453 14.87 0.88 3.20
C GLN A 453 13.44 0.36 3.35
N THR A 454 13.24 -0.70 4.16
CA THR A 454 11.91 -1.25 4.44
C THR A 454 11.00 -0.23 5.09
N LEU A 455 11.47 0.48 6.13
CA LEU A 455 10.71 1.55 6.80
C LEU A 455 10.34 2.65 5.81
N ALA A 456 11.31 3.12 5.04
CA ALA A 456 11.10 4.15 4.04
C ALA A 456 10.07 3.73 2.98
N HIS A 457 10.14 2.48 2.52
CA HIS A 457 9.30 1.96 1.44
C HIS A 457 7.90 1.50 1.90
N TRP A 458 7.69 1.30 3.20
CA TRP A 458 6.42 0.81 3.76
C TRP A 458 5.13 1.52 3.28
N PRO A 459 5.09 2.86 3.09
CA PRO A 459 3.89 3.53 2.57
C PRO A 459 3.42 3.03 1.20
N TYR A 460 4.34 2.58 0.34
CA TYR A 460 4.02 2.05 -1.00
C TYR A 460 3.38 0.67 -0.89
N VAL A 461 3.94 -0.18 -0.04
CA VAL A 461 3.37 -1.50 0.31
C VAL A 461 1.93 -1.32 0.83
N ARG A 462 1.74 -0.39 1.78
CA ARG A 462 0.42 -0.07 2.33
C ARG A 462 -0.56 0.40 1.26
N LYS A 463 -0.10 1.21 0.29
CA LYS A 463 -0.95 1.70 -0.80
C LYS A 463 -1.55 0.56 -1.63
N GLY A 464 -0.77 -0.47 -1.97
CA GLY A 464 -1.26 -1.66 -2.68
C GLY A 464 -2.32 -2.41 -1.86
N GLU A 465 -2.04 -2.68 -0.59
CA GLU A 465 -2.96 -3.37 0.32
C GLU A 465 -4.30 -2.63 0.47
N LEU A 466 -4.25 -1.32 0.72
CA LEU A 466 -5.42 -0.47 0.94
C LEU A 466 -6.34 -0.36 -0.27
N LYS A 467 -5.80 -0.55 -1.48
CA LYS A 467 -6.56 -0.48 -2.74
C LYS A 467 -7.12 -1.82 -3.18
N HIS A 468 -6.31 -2.88 -3.08
CA HIS A 468 -6.58 -4.14 -3.76
C HIS A 468 -6.97 -5.29 -2.82
N ILE A 469 -6.82 -5.13 -1.49
CA ILE A 469 -7.08 -6.19 -0.51
C ILE A 469 -8.12 -5.75 0.51
N ILE A 470 -7.83 -4.67 1.25
CA ILE A 470 -8.64 -4.21 2.39
C ILE A 470 -10.09 -3.89 2.02
N PRO A 471 -10.41 -3.35 0.82
CA PRO A 471 -11.81 -3.13 0.42
C PRO A 471 -12.65 -4.41 0.27
N TYR A 472 -12.03 -5.59 0.24
CA TYR A 472 -12.71 -6.87 -0.01
C TYR A 472 -12.89 -7.74 1.23
N ILE A 473 -12.40 -7.34 2.41
CA ILE A 473 -12.42 -8.18 3.63
C ILE A 473 -13.82 -8.70 3.93
N PHE A 474 -14.86 -7.85 3.89
CA PHE A 474 -16.24 -8.28 4.18
C PHE A 474 -16.91 -9.08 3.05
N SER A 475 -16.16 -9.34 1.96
CA SER A 475 -16.58 -10.21 0.88
C SER A 475 -15.95 -11.61 0.94
N THR A 476 -15.14 -11.89 1.98
CA THR A 476 -14.56 -13.22 2.21
C THR A 476 -15.51 -14.13 2.99
N ASP A 477 -15.30 -15.44 2.84
CA ASP A 477 -16.07 -16.48 3.53
C ASP A 477 -15.55 -16.69 4.97
N ALA A 478 -14.27 -16.41 5.21
CA ALA A 478 -13.66 -16.45 6.53
C ALA A 478 -12.52 -15.43 6.70
N VAL A 479 -12.19 -15.16 7.95
CA VAL A 479 -11.04 -14.35 8.40
C VAL A 479 -10.27 -15.15 9.44
N ILE A 480 -8.95 -15.29 9.27
CA ILE A 480 -8.05 -15.89 10.25
C ILE A 480 -7.20 -14.78 10.86
N ASN A 481 -7.13 -14.70 12.19
CA ASN A 481 -6.20 -13.81 12.89
C ASN A 481 -4.91 -14.56 13.27
N ALA A 482 -3.86 -14.38 12.48
CA ALA A 482 -2.54 -14.94 12.76
C ALA A 482 -1.68 -14.08 13.69
N GLY A 483 -2.18 -12.93 14.17
CA GLY A 483 -1.44 -12.03 15.05
C GLY A 483 -1.46 -12.53 16.49
N MET A 484 -0.29 -12.83 17.06
CA MET A 484 -0.16 -13.40 18.40
C MET A 484 0.34 -12.36 19.40
N PRO A 485 -0.09 -12.39 20.68
CA PRO A 485 0.34 -11.40 21.68
C PRO A 485 1.86 -11.40 21.91
N TYR A 486 2.49 -12.58 21.90
CA TYR A 486 3.93 -12.73 22.17
C TYR A 486 4.84 -12.29 20.99
N GLU A 487 4.28 -11.88 19.85
CA GLU A 487 5.09 -11.47 18.68
C GLU A 487 5.95 -10.26 18.96
N LEU A 488 5.48 -9.29 19.75
CA LEU A 488 6.27 -8.10 20.08
C LEU A 488 7.54 -8.44 20.87
N PRO A 489 7.47 -9.20 21.99
CA PRO A 489 8.67 -9.68 22.70
C PRO A 489 9.64 -10.49 21.83
N MET A 490 9.10 -11.35 20.95
CA MET A 490 9.86 -12.11 19.98
C MET A 490 10.54 -11.20 18.95
N LEU A 491 9.80 -10.28 18.35
CA LEU A 491 10.30 -9.32 17.36
C LEU A 491 11.37 -8.42 17.95
N LYS A 492 11.25 -7.99 19.22
CA LYS A 492 12.29 -7.22 19.90
C LYS A 492 13.64 -7.92 19.86
N LYS A 493 13.68 -9.23 20.11
CA LYS A 493 14.92 -10.02 20.08
C LYS A 493 15.61 -9.98 18.72
N VAL A 494 14.84 -10.19 17.65
CA VAL A 494 15.36 -10.28 16.28
C VAL A 494 15.60 -8.92 15.62
N LEU A 495 14.86 -7.88 16.03
CA LEU A 495 14.99 -6.53 15.47
C LEU A 495 16.10 -5.71 16.13
N LYS A 496 16.41 -5.95 17.41
CA LYS A 496 17.43 -5.20 18.16
C LYS A 496 18.75 -4.96 17.40
N PRO A 497 19.34 -5.94 16.68
CA PRO A 497 20.58 -5.70 15.93
C PRO A 497 20.42 -4.85 14.65
N ILE A 498 19.20 -4.68 14.14
CA ILE A 498 18.95 -4.11 12.80
C ILE A 498 17.97 -2.94 12.80
N LEU A 499 17.41 -2.58 13.95
CA LEU A 499 16.38 -1.55 14.07
C LEU A 499 16.92 -0.19 13.56
N PRO A 500 16.17 0.53 12.71
CA PRO A 500 16.58 1.87 12.29
C PRO A 500 16.80 2.80 13.48
N ASP A 501 17.94 3.50 13.49
CA ASP A 501 18.27 4.40 14.59
C ASP A 501 17.43 5.70 14.58
N ARG A 502 17.48 6.42 15.70
CA ARG A 502 16.75 7.69 15.87
C ARG A 502 17.22 8.79 14.91
N ALA A 503 18.48 8.75 14.44
CA ALA A 503 19.00 9.76 13.54
C ALA A 503 18.39 9.59 12.14
N PHE A 504 18.37 8.36 11.61
CA PHE A 504 17.70 8.02 10.36
C PHE A 504 16.20 8.33 10.41
N ILE A 505 15.51 7.96 11.50
CA ILE A 505 14.08 8.25 11.63
C ILE A 505 13.84 9.77 11.61
N LYS A 506 14.66 10.57 12.32
CA LYS A 506 14.56 12.04 12.26
C LYS A 506 14.88 12.60 10.87
N GLN A 507 15.80 11.99 10.13
CA GLN A 507 16.09 12.36 8.75
C GLN A 507 14.85 12.22 7.86
N LEU A 508 14.05 11.16 8.01
CA LEU A 508 12.79 11.02 7.26
C LEU A 508 11.84 12.21 7.46
N ARG A 509 11.73 12.72 8.70
CA ARG A 509 10.95 13.95 8.96
C ARG A 509 11.55 15.14 8.24
N ASN A 510 12.86 15.31 8.34
CA ASN A 510 13.57 16.40 7.66
C ASN A 510 13.33 16.32 6.16
N ASP A 511 13.33 15.13 5.57
CA ASP A 511 13.08 14.88 4.14
C ASP A 511 11.63 15.11 3.72
N GLY A 512 10.70 15.27 4.68
CA GLY A 512 9.26 15.45 4.43
C GLY A 512 8.50 14.13 4.30
N ARG A 513 9.12 13.00 4.68
CA ARG A 513 8.51 11.66 4.67
C ARG A 513 7.85 11.40 6.02
N LEU A 514 6.73 12.09 6.29
CA LEU A 514 6.07 12.04 7.59
C LEU A 514 5.48 10.66 7.95
N ASP A 515 4.89 9.94 7.00
CA ASP A 515 4.33 8.60 7.26
C ASP A 515 5.38 7.61 7.82
N PRO A 516 6.50 7.32 7.12
CA PRO A 516 7.51 6.42 7.66
C PRO A 516 8.22 6.99 8.91
N TYR A 517 8.28 8.33 9.06
CA TYR A 517 8.73 8.94 10.32
C TYR A 517 7.81 8.60 11.51
N ILE A 518 6.51 8.82 11.37
CA ILE A 518 5.50 8.55 12.41
C ILE A 518 5.53 7.07 12.80
N ARG A 519 5.57 6.17 11.80
CA ARG A 519 5.67 4.72 12.04
C ARG A 519 6.98 4.33 12.69
N GLY A 520 8.09 4.91 12.26
CA GLY A 520 9.41 4.65 12.84
C GLY A 520 9.45 5.03 14.32
N MET A 521 8.94 6.22 14.67
CA MET A 521 8.84 6.67 16.06
C MET A 521 7.92 5.76 16.89
N ARG A 522 6.75 5.39 16.36
CA ARG A 522 5.80 4.50 17.03
C ARG A 522 6.37 3.09 17.25
N THR A 523 7.03 2.54 16.24
CA THR A 523 7.69 1.23 16.29
C THR A 523 8.82 1.22 17.30
N LEU A 524 9.67 2.26 17.30
CA LEU A 524 10.74 2.39 18.27
C LEU A 524 10.21 2.47 19.70
N ALA A 525 9.15 3.26 19.93
CA ALA A 525 8.50 3.34 21.24
C ALA A 525 7.94 1.98 21.70
N LEU A 526 7.32 1.21 20.80
CA LEU A 526 6.83 -0.15 21.10
C LEU A 526 7.97 -1.11 21.46
N VAL A 527 9.05 -1.11 20.67
CA VAL A 527 10.22 -1.98 20.90
C VAL A 527 10.97 -1.59 22.16
N ASP A 528 11.09 -0.29 22.46
CA ASP A 528 11.69 0.21 23.70
C ASP A 528 10.87 -0.26 24.92
N ALA A 529 9.53 -0.20 24.83
CA ALA A 529 8.59 -0.52 25.90
C ALA A 529 8.43 -2.01 26.23
N VAL A 530 8.44 -2.88 25.21
CA VAL A 530 8.16 -4.31 25.40
C VAL A 530 9.36 -5.04 26.00
N ALA A 531 9.14 -6.04 26.84
CA ALA A 531 10.19 -6.92 27.36
C ALA A 531 10.74 -7.82 26.23
N GLU A 532 12.05 -8.11 26.26
CA GLU A 532 12.68 -8.98 25.27
C GLU A 532 12.46 -10.45 25.66
N MET A 533 11.96 -11.26 24.73
CA MET A 533 11.97 -12.72 24.88
C MET A 533 13.37 -13.24 24.53
N THR A 534 14.12 -13.69 25.55
CA THR A 534 15.53 -14.07 25.38
C THR A 534 15.72 -15.45 24.76
N ASP A 535 14.86 -16.41 25.11
CA ASP A 535 14.83 -17.76 24.58
C ASP A 535 13.69 -17.90 23.58
N LEU A 536 14.01 -18.05 22.29
CA LEU A 536 13.03 -18.26 21.22
C LEU A 536 12.77 -19.76 20.94
N SER A 537 13.46 -20.67 21.64
CA SER A 537 13.24 -22.12 21.49
C SER A 537 11.90 -22.58 22.08
N VAL A 538 11.35 -21.79 23.01
CA VAL A 538 10.03 -22.03 23.63
C VAL A 538 8.87 -21.87 22.64
N ILE A 539 9.07 -21.20 21.52
CA ILE A 539 8.03 -21.06 20.48
C ILE A 539 7.93 -22.41 19.75
N PRO A 540 6.74 -23.01 19.57
CA PRO A 540 6.63 -24.28 18.85
C PRO A 540 7.19 -24.21 17.43
N LEU A 541 7.76 -25.33 16.94
CA LEU A 541 8.22 -25.44 15.54
C LEU A 541 7.05 -25.36 14.54
N THR A 542 5.83 -25.60 15.04
CA THR A 542 4.57 -25.49 14.31
C THR A 542 3.94 -24.09 14.37
N SER A 543 4.61 -23.12 15.03
CA SER A 543 4.10 -21.75 15.13
C SER A 543 4.18 -21.01 13.79
N PRO A 544 3.15 -20.23 13.38
CA PRO A 544 3.25 -19.36 12.22
C PRO A 544 4.38 -18.32 12.36
N SER A 545 4.79 -17.98 13.58
CA SER A 545 5.89 -17.03 13.83
C SER A 545 7.25 -17.55 13.33
N ARG A 546 7.41 -18.86 13.13
CA ARG A 546 8.64 -19.49 12.63
C ARG A 546 9.01 -19.04 11.22
N GLU A 547 8.07 -18.48 10.47
CA GLU A 547 8.31 -17.79 9.18
C GLU A 547 9.36 -16.67 9.30
N PHE A 548 9.44 -15.99 10.45
CA PHE A 548 10.30 -14.81 10.64
C PHE A 548 11.52 -15.05 11.52
N ILE A 549 11.50 -16.10 12.36
CA ILE A 549 12.59 -16.39 13.30
C ILE A 549 13.34 -17.68 12.97
N GLY A 550 12.91 -18.42 11.94
CA GLY A 550 13.47 -19.69 11.54
C GLY A 550 13.09 -20.87 12.45
N GLY A 551 13.44 -22.08 12.02
CA GLY A 551 13.14 -23.33 12.74
C GLY A 551 11.71 -23.83 12.55
N SER A 552 11.08 -23.54 11.41
CA SER A 552 9.76 -24.07 11.08
C SER A 552 9.83 -25.58 10.80
N GLU A 553 8.86 -26.34 11.30
CA GLU A 553 8.63 -27.75 10.89
C GLU A 553 7.94 -27.83 9.51
N TYR A 554 7.30 -26.74 9.09
CA TYR A 554 6.73 -26.61 7.76
C TYR A 554 7.82 -26.20 6.76
N GLU A 555 7.85 -26.87 5.61
CA GLU A 555 8.51 -26.34 4.43
C GLU A 555 7.67 -25.18 3.90
N ILE A 556 8.12 -23.96 4.20
CA ILE A 556 7.47 -22.74 3.78
C ILE A 556 8.09 -22.37 2.43
N PRO A 557 7.32 -22.38 1.32
CA PRO A 557 7.83 -21.88 0.06
C PRO A 557 8.10 -20.38 0.23
N HIS A 558 9.37 -20.03 0.40
CA HIS A 558 9.79 -18.66 0.28
C HIS A 558 9.74 -18.34 -1.22
N ASN A 559 8.97 -17.34 -1.62
CA ASN A 559 9.10 -16.77 -2.95
C ASN A 559 10.50 -16.13 -3.00
N ASP A 560 11.47 -16.95 -3.46
CA ASP A 560 12.86 -16.61 -3.75
C ASP A 560 12.97 -15.62 -4.91
#